data_AF-A0A847BU59-F1
#
_entry.id   AF-A0A847BU59-F1
#
_cell.length_a   1.000
_cell.length_b   1.000
_cell.length_c   1.000
_cell.angle_alpha   90.00
_cell.angle_beta   90.00
_cell.angle_gamma   90.00
#
_symmetry.space_group_name_H-M   'P 1'
#
loop_
_entity.id
_entity.type
_entity.pdbx_description
1 polymer ?
#
loop_
_entity_poly.entity_id
_entity_poly.type
_entity_poly.pdbx_seq_one_letter_code
_entity_poly.pdbx_strand_id
1 'polypeptide(L)'
;MVMFFAMIGWGSSWVSVKVLSSYISAFELIFLRYLITFISMAPVLLYLKKSFKIDMKSLGIALIAAIVMIAYTYYFFLGTKHGTASLGGAFVTTLIPINTFIILVLFFGRAINKKDAFALFLGATGVMSILGVWHLSFEEIFV
;
A
#
# COMPACT_ATOMS: atom_id res chain seq x y z
N MET A 1 3.75 21.51 6.02
CA MET A 1 5.14 21.19 5.62
C MET A 1 5.52 19.73 5.91
N VAL A 2 5.22 19.16 7.08
CA VAL A 2 5.55 17.74 7.40
C VAL A 2 4.92 16.74 6.41
N MET A 3 3.68 16.95 5.98
CA MET A 3 3.02 16.09 4.98
C MET A 3 3.74 16.09 3.62
N PHE A 4 4.36 17.19 3.23
CA PHE A 4 5.08 17.28 1.95
C PHE A 4 6.31 16.35 1.96
N PHE A 5 7.12 16.43 3.01
CA PHE A 5 8.27 15.53 3.19
C PHE A 5 7.86 14.07 3.33
N ALA A 6 6.75 13.79 4.02
CA ALA A 6 6.22 12.45 4.14
C ALA A 6 5.84 11.85 2.77
N MET A 7 5.22 12.64 1.88
CA MET A 7 4.84 12.20 0.54
C MET A 7 6.03 11.98 -0.38
N ILE A 8 7.09 12.79 -0.26
CA ILE A 8 8.36 12.54 -0.96
C ILE A 8 8.96 11.20 -0.52
N GLY A 9 9.02 10.95 0.80
CA GLY A 9 9.51 9.67 1.33
C GLY A 9 8.68 8.48 0.85
N TRP A 10 7.36 8.65 0.78
CA TRP A 10 6.44 7.63 0.28
C TRP A 10 6.67 7.31 -1.20
N GLY A 11 6.73 8.32 -2.08
CA GLY A 11 6.98 8.13 -3.51
C GLY A 11 8.38 7.55 -3.80
N SER A 12 9.41 8.02 -3.08
CA SER A 12 10.77 7.51 -3.19
C SER A 12 10.87 6.04 -2.80
N SER A 13 10.07 5.58 -1.83
CA SER A 13 10.10 4.20 -1.36
C SER A 13 9.81 3.20 -2.48
N TRP A 14 8.95 3.54 -3.45
CA TRP A 14 8.57 2.63 -4.53
C TRP A 14 9.71 2.46 -5.55
N VAL A 15 10.39 3.56 -5.88
CA VAL A 15 11.56 3.53 -6.76
C VAL A 15 12.68 2.72 -6.12
N SER A 16 12.92 2.92 -4.82
CA SER A 16 13.89 2.10 -4.07
C SER A 16 13.53 0.62 -4.11
N VAL A 17 12.26 0.26 -3.89
CA VAL A 17 11.81 -1.15 -3.94
C VAL A 17 12.03 -1.75 -5.32
N LYS A 18 11.75 -1.02 -6.42
CA LYS A 18 12.02 -1.51 -7.77
C LYS A 18 13.50 -1.82 -7.99
N VAL A 19 14.38 -0.91 -7.59
CA VAL A 19 15.83 -1.11 -7.71
C VAL A 19 16.27 -2.31 -6.85
N LEU A 20 15.86 -2.35 -5.59
CA LEU A 20 16.19 -3.45 -4.67
C LEU A 20 15.60 -4.80 -5.12
N SER A 21 14.48 -4.82 -5.83
CA SER A 21 13.83 -6.06 -6.28
C SER A 21 14.69 -6.92 -7.23
N SER A 22 15.71 -6.31 -7.82
CA SER A 22 16.72 -6.99 -8.64
C SER A 22 17.86 -7.62 -7.82
N TYR A 23 18.06 -7.20 -6.58
CA TYR A 23 19.19 -7.60 -5.73
C TYR A 23 18.78 -8.47 -4.55
N ILE A 24 17.56 -8.28 -4.04
CA ILE A 24 17.06 -8.98 -2.85
C ILE A 24 15.71 -9.63 -3.10
N SER A 25 15.40 -10.64 -2.30
CA SER A 25 14.10 -11.32 -2.30
C SER A 25 13.02 -10.49 -1.59
N ALA A 26 11.76 -10.85 -1.84
CA ALA A 26 10.61 -10.21 -1.19
C ALA A 26 10.68 -10.31 0.34
N PHE A 27 11.10 -11.47 0.86
CA PHE A 27 11.21 -11.71 2.30
C PHE A 27 12.31 -10.88 2.96
N GLU A 28 13.47 -10.75 2.31
CA GLU A 28 14.54 -9.87 2.79
C GLU A 28 14.09 -8.41 2.84
N LEU A 29 13.38 -7.93 1.81
CA LEU A 29 12.86 -6.57 1.80
C LEU A 29 11.84 -6.35 2.91
N ILE A 30 10.89 -7.28 3.09
CA ILE A 30 9.87 -7.24 4.14
C ILE A 30 10.54 -7.20 5.51
N PHE A 31 11.49 -8.11 5.76
CA PHE A 31 12.21 -8.20 7.02
C PHE A 31 12.95 -6.90 7.33
N LEU A 32 13.78 -6.41 6.39
CA LEU A 32 14.54 -5.17 6.58
C LEU A 32 13.62 -3.96 6.79
N ARG A 33 12.54 -3.84 6.00
CA ARG A 33 11.58 -2.74 6.12
C ARG A 33 10.94 -2.68 7.50
N TYR A 34 10.46 -3.81 8.00
CA TYR A 34 9.80 -3.87 9.31
C TYR A 34 10.79 -3.80 10.47
N LEU A 35 12.00 -4.34 10.32
CA LEU A 35 13.07 -4.20 11.31
C LEU A 35 13.46 -2.74 11.50
N ILE A 36 13.70 -2.00 10.41
CA ILE A 36 14.01 -0.56 10.45
C ILE A 36 12.82 0.22 11.03
N THR A 37 11.59 -0.15 10.67
CA THR A 37 10.37 0.47 11.24
C THR A 37 10.28 0.26 12.75
N PHE A 38 10.58 -0.96 13.23
CA PHE A 38 10.58 -1.27 14.65
C PHE A 38 11.65 -0.47 15.42
N ILE A 39 12.90 -0.46 14.92
CA ILE A 39 14.01 0.27 15.53
C ILE A 39 13.73 1.78 15.54
N SER A 40 13.16 2.33 14.47
CA SER A 40 12.83 3.76 14.39
C SER A 40 11.62 4.17 15.22
N MET A 41 10.66 3.27 15.46
CA MET A 41 9.53 3.56 16.36
C MET A 41 9.93 3.57 17.84
N ALA A 42 10.94 2.77 18.23
CA ALA A 42 11.41 2.72 19.62
C ALA A 42 11.79 4.11 20.21
N PRO A 43 12.65 4.93 19.59
CA PRO A 43 12.98 6.26 20.11
C PRO A 43 11.79 7.23 20.06
N VAL A 44 10.90 7.10 19.08
CA VAL A 44 9.68 7.93 18.97
C VAL A 44 8.74 7.67 20.16
N LEU A 45 8.56 6.40 20.55
CA LEU A 45 7.74 6.04 21.70
C LEU A 45 8.34 6.52 23.02
N LEU A 46 9.66 6.43 23.17
CA LEU A 46 10.38 6.97 24.33
C LEU A 46 10.25 8.49 24.43
N TYR A 47 10.41 9.21 23.30
CA TYR A 47 10.25 10.66 23.24
C TYR A 47 8.83 11.10 23.60
N LEU A 48 7.81 10.38 23.09
CA LEU A 48 6.40 10.65 23.38
C LEU A 48 5.97 10.19 24.78
N LYS A 49 6.88 9.58 25.56
CA LYS A 49 6.62 8.99 26.90
C LYS A 49 5.38 8.08 26.93
N LYS A 50 5.09 7.42 25.80
CA LYS A 50 3.98 6.48 25.70
C LYS A 50 4.37 5.16 26.34
N SER A 51 3.44 4.58 27.10
CA SER A 51 3.65 3.26 27.68
C SER A 51 3.69 2.20 26.58
N PHE A 52 4.65 1.28 26.67
CA PHE A 52 4.73 0.08 25.82
C PHE A 52 3.69 -1.00 26.19
N LYS A 53 2.79 -0.71 27.14
CA LYS A 53 1.74 -1.64 27.55
C LYS A 53 0.70 -1.76 26.44
N ILE A 54 0.59 -2.97 25.89
CA ILE A 54 -0.44 -3.37 24.93
C ILE A 54 -1.38 -4.33 25.65
N ASP A 55 -2.68 -4.11 25.55
CA ASP A 55 -3.68 -5.06 26.06
C ASP A 55 -3.80 -6.28 25.13
N MET A 56 -4.24 -7.42 25.67
CA MET A 56 -4.29 -8.68 24.89
C MET A 56 -5.21 -8.61 23.67
N LYS A 57 -6.26 -7.79 23.70
CA LYS A 57 -7.17 -7.60 22.55
C LYS A 57 -6.47 -6.80 21.46
N SER A 58 -5.79 -5.72 21.82
CA SER A 58 -4.97 -4.93 20.90
C SER A 58 -3.80 -5.72 20.34
N LEU A 59 -3.19 -6.62 21.13
CA LEU A 59 -2.16 -7.53 20.63
C LEU A 59 -2.71 -8.47 19.55
N GLY A 60 -3.89 -9.05 19.77
CA GLY A 60 -4.56 -9.88 18.77
C GLY A 60 -4.85 -9.12 17.46
N ILE A 61 -5.37 -7.89 17.57
CA ILE A 61 -5.62 -7.03 16.40
C ILE A 61 -4.30 -6.67 15.70
N ALA A 62 -3.25 -6.36 16.45
CA ALA A 62 -1.93 -6.04 15.90
C ALA A 62 -1.31 -7.23 15.15
N LEU A 63 -1.49 -8.46 15.63
CA LEU A 63 -1.03 -9.66 14.93
C LEU A 63 -1.77 -9.87 13.60
N ILE A 64 -3.10 -9.70 13.59
CA ILE A 64 -3.89 -9.78 12.36
C ILE A 64 -3.42 -8.68 11.37
N ALA A 65 -3.27 -7.46 11.86
CA ALA A 65 -2.77 -6.34 11.05
C ALA A 65 -1.35 -6.63 10.50
N ALA A 66 -0.46 -7.22 11.29
CA ALA A 66 0.88 -7.59 10.86
C ALA A 66 0.85 -8.60 9.71
N ILE A 67 0.02 -9.66 9.81
CA ILE A 67 -0.14 -10.65 8.74
C ILE A 67 -0.64 -9.99 7.45
N VAL A 68 -1.68 -9.15 7.55
CA VAL A 68 -2.25 -8.41 6.42
C VAL A 68 -1.21 -7.48 5.79
N MET A 69 -0.42 -6.79 6.60
CA MET A 69 0.64 -5.87 6.15
C MET A 69 1.81 -6.58 5.49
N ILE A 70 2.18 -7.78 5.97
CA ILE A 70 3.18 -8.64 5.33
C ILE A 70 2.67 -9.09 3.96
N ALA A 71 1.43 -9.60 3.88
CA ALA A 71 0.82 -10.01 2.61
C ALA A 71 0.76 -8.83 1.62
N TYR A 72 0.27 -7.68 2.07
CA TYR A 72 0.27 -6.44 1.27
C TYR A 72 1.66 -6.09 0.73
N THR A 73 2.69 -6.12 1.59
CA THR A 73 4.05 -5.75 1.17
C THR A 73 4.65 -6.77 0.21
N TYR A 74 4.31 -8.04 0.37
CA TYR A 74 4.72 -9.10 -0.55
C TYR A 74 4.13 -8.90 -1.95
N TYR A 75 2.82 -8.66 -2.05
CA TYR A 75 2.18 -8.38 -3.34
C TYR A 75 2.65 -7.06 -3.94
N PHE A 76 2.90 -6.05 -3.12
CA PHE A 76 3.51 -4.79 -3.56
C PHE A 76 4.91 -5.01 -4.14
N PHE A 77 5.73 -5.85 -3.51
CA PHE A 77 7.06 -6.20 -4.02
C PHE A 77 6.96 -6.92 -5.37
N LEU A 78 6.05 -7.89 -5.51
CA LEU A 78 5.84 -8.57 -6.78
C LEU A 78 5.33 -7.61 -7.87
N GLY A 79 4.35 -6.76 -7.53
CA GLY A 79 3.80 -5.77 -8.46
C GLY A 79 4.85 -4.76 -8.92
N THR A 80 5.76 -4.34 -8.05
CA THR A 80 6.88 -3.46 -8.44
C THR A 80 7.97 -4.21 -9.18
N LYS A 81 8.27 -5.48 -8.84
CA LYS A 81 9.27 -6.28 -9.53
C LYS A 81 8.89 -6.56 -10.98
N HIS A 82 7.64 -6.97 -11.23
CA HIS A 82 7.16 -7.30 -12.58
C HIS A 82 6.60 -6.09 -13.34
N GLY A 83 6.06 -5.08 -12.65
CA GLY A 83 5.61 -3.82 -13.25
C GLY A 83 6.68 -2.72 -13.24
N THR A 84 6.31 -1.49 -13.57
CA THR A 84 7.21 -0.33 -13.36
C THR A 84 7.10 0.18 -11.92
N ALA A 85 8.13 0.87 -11.43
CA ALA A 85 8.09 1.51 -10.11
C ALA A 85 6.90 2.49 -9.99
N SER A 86 6.61 3.21 -11.07
CA SER A 86 5.48 4.14 -11.17
C SER A 86 4.16 3.40 -11.13
N LEU A 87 4.02 2.29 -11.89
CA LEU A 87 2.82 1.45 -11.87
C LEU A 87 2.54 0.89 -10.48
N GLY A 88 3.52 0.20 -9.86
CA GLY A 88 3.30 -0.43 -8.56
C GLY A 88 2.92 0.55 -7.45
N GLY A 89 3.52 1.75 -7.45
CA GLY A 89 3.20 2.81 -6.50
C GLY A 89 1.87 3.51 -6.75
N ALA A 90 1.65 3.95 -8.00
CA ALA A 90 0.43 4.65 -8.37
C ALA A 90 -0.80 3.75 -8.21
N PHE A 91 -0.70 2.49 -8.66
CA PHE A 91 -1.74 1.47 -8.54
C PHE A 91 -2.24 1.30 -7.10
N VAL A 92 -1.31 1.20 -6.14
CA VAL A 92 -1.62 1.14 -4.71
C VAL A 92 -2.36 2.39 -4.26
N THR A 93 -1.85 3.58 -4.57
CA THR A 93 -2.46 4.83 -4.10
C THR A 93 -3.84 5.10 -4.68
N THR A 94 -4.13 4.60 -5.88
CA THR A 94 -5.44 4.73 -6.52
C THR A 94 -6.43 3.65 -6.05
N LEU A 95 -5.96 2.41 -5.85
CA LEU A 95 -6.83 1.31 -5.44
C LEU A 95 -7.18 1.33 -3.96
N ILE A 96 -6.30 1.86 -3.09
CA ILE A 96 -6.61 1.95 -1.66
C ILE A 96 -7.94 2.71 -1.44
N PRO A 97 -8.15 3.94 -1.97
CA PRO A 97 -9.42 4.64 -1.81
C PRO A 97 -10.63 3.88 -2.39
N ILE A 98 -10.47 3.26 -3.56
CA ILE A 98 -11.52 2.49 -4.24
C ILE A 98 -11.93 1.30 -3.38
N ASN A 99 -10.97 0.46 -2.97
CA ASN A 99 -11.21 -0.70 -2.13
C ASN A 99 -11.76 -0.31 -0.76
N THR A 100 -11.22 0.75 -0.15
CA THR A 100 -11.73 1.30 1.11
C THR A 100 -13.19 1.69 0.98
N PHE A 101 -13.56 2.37 -0.11
CA PHE A 101 -14.94 2.77 -0.34
C PHE A 101 -15.86 1.54 -0.55
N ILE A 102 -15.43 0.57 -1.35
CA ILE A 102 -16.19 -0.67 -1.58
C ILE A 102 -16.44 -1.41 -0.25
N ILE A 103 -15.40 -1.55 0.59
CA ILE A 103 -15.53 -2.18 1.92
C ILE A 103 -16.51 -1.40 2.80
N LEU A 104 -16.45 -0.07 2.81
CA LEU A 104 -17.36 0.77 3.58
C LEU A 104 -18.82 0.61 3.15
N VAL A 105 -19.08 0.51 1.84
CA VAL A 105 -20.42 0.26 1.33
C VAL A 105 -20.90 -1.14 1.72
N LEU A 106 -20.09 -2.17 1.48
CA LEU A 106 -20.48 -3.57 1.68
C LEU A 106 -20.67 -3.95 3.16
N PHE A 107 -19.75 -3.52 4.03
CA PHE A 107 -19.72 -3.96 5.43
C PHE A 107 -20.32 -2.95 6.41
N PHE A 108 -20.35 -1.67 6.06
CA PHE A 108 -20.82 -0.60 6.96
C PHE A 108 -22.09 0.09 6.48
N GLY A 109 -22.73 -0.41 5.41
CA GLY A 109 -24.05 0.03 4.95
C GLY A 109 -24.09 1.50 4.51
N ARG A 110 -22.94 2.06 4.10
CA ARG A 110 -22.86 3.48 3.73
C ARG A 110 -23.65 3.73 2.45
N ALA A 111 -24.63 4.62 2.49
CA ALA A 111 -25.43 4.99 1.33
C ALA A 111 -24.54 5.65 0.25
N ILE A 112 -24.59 5.12 -0.97
CA ILE A 112 -23.83 5.63 -2.11
C ILE A 112 -24.53 6.87 -2.66
N ASN A 113 -23.87 8.02 -2.61
CA ASN A 113 -24.33 9.21 -3.33
C ASN A 113 -23.80 9.22 -4.77
N LYS A 114 -24.49 9.93 -5.66
CA LYS A 114 -24.08 10.09 -7.08
C LYS A 114 -22.64 10.60 -7.22
N LYS A 115 -22.18 11.43 -6.27
CA LYS A 115 -20.80 11.95 -6.21
C LYS A 115 -19.78 10.85 -5.91
N ASP A 116 -20.12 9.88 -5.06
CA ASP A 116 -19.22 8.78 -4.72
C ASP A 116 -19.07 7.79 -5.88
N ALA A 117 -20.18 7.51 -6.57
CA ALA A 117 -20.17 6.70 -7.79
C ALA A 117 -19.32 7.36 -8.89
N PHE A 118 -19.42 8.68 -9.05
CA PHE A 118 -18.58 9.44 -9.99
C PHE A 118 -17.10 9.41 -9.59
N ALA A 119 -16.78 9.53 -8.29
CA ALA A 119 -15.41 9.43 -7.79
C ALA A 119 -14.81 8.04 -8.02
N LEU A 120 -15.58 6.97 -7.80
CA LEU A 120 -15.21 5.59 -8.13
C LEU A 120 -14.93 5.42 -9.62
N PHE A 121 -15.80 5.95 -10.48
CA PHE A 121 -15.64 5.88 -11.93
C PHE A 121 -14.37 6.61 -12.40
N LEU A 122 -14.13 7.82 -11.89
CA LEU A 122 -12.88 8.55 -12.16
C LEU A 122 -11.65 7.80 -11.64
N GLY A 123 -11.74 7.19 -10.45
CA GLY A 123 -10.67 6.35 -9.91
C GLY A 123 -10.37 5.14 -10.80
N ALA A 124 -11.39 4.42 -11.23
CA ALA A 124 -11.25 3.26 -12.11
C ALA A 124 -10.64 3.64 -13.47
N THR A 125 -11.09 4.73 -14.09
CA THR A 125 -10.54 5.22 -15.36
C THR A 125 -9.10 5.71 -15.21
N GLY A 126 -8.76 6.34 -14.09
CA GLY A 126 -7.38 6.70 -13.73
C GLY A 126 -6.48 5.47 -13.63
N VAL A 127 -6.91 4.43 -12.90
CA VAL A 127 -6.17 3.15 -12.76
C VAL A 127 -5.94 2.51 -14.13
N MET A 128 -6.99 2.39 -14.96
CA MET A 128 -6.88 1.79 -16.30
C MET A 128 -5.91 2.54 -17.20
N SER A 129 -5.88 3.88 -17.09
CA SER A 129 -4.96 4.73 -17.85
C SER A 129 -3.52 4.58 -17.38
N ILE A 130 -3.30 4.51 -16.06
CA ILE A 130 -1.97 4.28 -15.47
C ILE A 130 -1.43 2.92 -15.89
N LEU A 131 -2.25 1.87 -15.80
CA LEU A 131 -1.92 0.51 -16.25
C LEU A 131 -1.62 0.41 -17.75
N GLY A 132 -1.91 1.45 -18.53
CA GLY A 132 -1.67 1.44 -19.97
C GLY A 132 -2.56 0.45 -20.70
N VAL A 133 -3.73 0.10 -20.16
CA VAL A 133 -4.65 -0.90 -20.76
C VAL A 133 -5.00 -0.55 -22.21
N TRP A 134 -5.00 0.74 -22.54
CA TRP A 134 -5.20 1.27 -23.89
C TRP A 134 -4.13 0.87 -24.91
N HIS A 135 -2.96 0.41 -24.45
CA HIS A 135 -1.83 -0.02 -25.27
C HIS A 135 -1.56 -1.53 -25.15
N LEU A 136 -2.30 -2.26 -24.29
CA LEU A 136 -2.16 -3.71 -24.15
C LEU A 136 -2.78 -4.40 -25.38
N SER A 137 -1.96 -5.11 -26.14
CA SER A 137 -2.42 -6.01 -27.21
C SER A 137 -3.17 -7.20 -26.61
N PHE A 138 -4.27 -7.64 -27.25
CA PHE A 138 -5.11 -8.75 -26.80
C PHE A 138 -4.34 -10.08 -26.55
N GLU A 139 -3.16 -10.24 -27.15
CA GLU A 139 -2.27 -11.39 -26.96
C GLU A 139 -1.56 -11.44 -25.59
N GLU A 140 -1.37 -10.31 -24.91
CA GLU A 140 -0.70 -10.26 -23.60
C GLU A 140 -1.64 -10.55 -22.41
N ILE A 141 -2.96 -10.57 -22.65
CA ILE A 141 -3.98 -10.69 -21.60
C ILE A 141 -4.33 -12.16 -21.29
N PHE A 142 -4.05 -13.10 -22.21
CA PHE A 142 -4.51 -14.49 -22.13
C PHE A 142 -3.41 -15.57 -22.20
N VAL A 143 -2.14 -15.20 -22.11
CA VAL A 143 -1.00 -16.13 -22.07
C VAL A 143 -0.43 -16.25 -20.67
#